data_AF-A0A2N9ATX7-F1
#
_entry.id   AF-A0A2N9ATX7-F1
#
_cell.length_a   1.000
_cell.length_b   1.000
_cell.length_c   1.000
_cell.angle_alpha   90.00
_cell.angle_beta   90.00
_cell.angle_gamma   90.00
#
_symmetry.space_group_name_H-M   'P 1'
#
loop_
_entity.id
_entity.type
_entity.pdbx_description
1 polymer ?
#
loop_
_entity_poly.entity_id
_entity_poly.type
_entity_poly.pdbx_seq_one_letter_code
_entity_poly.pdbx_strand_id
1 'polypeptide(L)'
;MSTLRLRGDLPERVDLLNITPLALSGLSEAEAGKLAIGTSRRGLTLGDVFEISLDGSDSLVIEGGSSRLDRVGAALSQGSIRVEGDVGQRLGEGMAAGSLTVTGSAGPYAGTGATGGTITIEGDAGDHAGGAVYAGKAGLDGATLVIKGAAGDHLGDRMRRGMILAGSAGAFAASRMIAGTIVVSGALGDHPGYGMRRGTLVAGSHGTLLPTFVETGTPRPRLRPAAGPEPQASRRGAGQPSQRHAAALLRRSRDARQGRTVRSGLIRHDFSERRRQVAEK
;
A
#
# COMPACT_ATOMS: atom_id res chain seq x y z
N MET A 1 24.57 10.74 -3.89
CA MET A 1 23.41 10.24 -3.15
C MET A 1 23.90 9.75 -1.80
N SER A 2 23.15 9.94 -0.72
CA SER A 2 23.55 9.41 0.59
C SER A 2 23.29 7.90 0.62
N THR A 3 24.27 7.12 1.07
CA THR A 3 24.23 5.65 1.06
C THR A 3 24.54 5.07 2.44
N LEU A 4 23.79 4.05 2.82
CA LEU A 4 23.96 3.26 4.03
C LEU A 4 24.09 1.80 3.61
N ARG A 5 25.31 1.28 3.60
CA ARG A 5 25.57 -0.10 3.20
C ARG A 5 25.63 -1.02 4.39
N LEU A 6 24.76 -2.02 4.43
CA LEU A 6 24.67 -2.98 5.53
C LEU A 6 25.96 -3.81 5.62
N ARG A 7 26.61 -3.81 6.78
CA ARG A 7 27.89 -4.52 7.00
C ARG A 7 27.72 -6.03 7.12
N GLY A 8 26.55 -6.51 7.56
CA GLY A 8 26.27 -7.93 7.75
C GLY A 8 24.95 -8.17 8.47
N ASP A 9 24.79 -9.39 8.99
CA ASP A 9 23.56 -9.80 9.67
C ASP A 9 23.34 -9.06 10.98
N LEU A 10 22.09 -8.65 11.20
CA LEU A 10 21.69 -7.91 12.39
C LEU A 10 21.53 -8.84 13.60
N PRO A 11 22.26 -8.65 14.71
CA PRO A 11 22.14 -9.50 15.89
C PRO A 11 20.82 -9.29 16.65
N GLU A 12 20.16 -8.13 16.47
CA GLU A 12 18.89 -7.77 17.08
C GLU A 12 18.00 -6.98 16.11
N ARG A 13 16.77 -6.63 16.53
CA ARG A 13 15.92 -5.68 15.79
C ARG A 13 16.46 -4.27 15.96
N VAL A 14 16.42 -3.52 14.87
CA VAL A 14 16.94 -2.15 14.80
C VAL A 14 15.79 -1.21 14.50
N ASP A 15 15.72 -0.08 15.21
CA ASP A 15 14.76 0.99 14.97
C ASP A 15 15.42 2.10 14.13
N LEU A 16 14.94 2.29 12.90
CA LEU A 16 15.40 3.33 11.99
C LEU A 16 14.52 4.59 12.04
N LEU A 17 13.78 4.80 13.14
CA LEU A 17 13.07 6.06 13.37
C LEU A 17 14.05 7.24 13.26
N ASN A 18 13.63 8.28 12.54
CA ASN A 18 14.39 9.50 12.28
C ASN A 18 15.65 9.33 11.42
N ILE A 19 15.94 8.13 10.89
CA ILE A 19 16.96 7.95 9.87
C ILE A 19 16.38 8.36 8.51
N THR A 20 16.29 9.68 8.31
CA THR A 20 15.75 10.32 7.11
C THR A 20 16.83 11.17 6.46
N PRO A 21 16.80 11.38 5.13
CA PRO A 21 17.81 12.20 4.45
C PRO A 21 17.91 13.61 5.04
N LEU A 22 16.78 14.20 5.43
CA LEU A 22 16.74 15.51 6.08
C LEU A 22 17.44 15.53 7.46
N ALA A 23 17.28 14.47 8.26
CA ALA A 23 17.94 14.37 9.55
C ALA A 23 19.45 14.12 9.39
N LEU A 24 19.85 13.38 8.35
CA LEU A 24 21.24 13.06 8.06
C LEU A 24 22.00 14.22 7.39
N SER A 25 21.32 15.07 6.62
CA SER A 25 21.98 16.18 5.90
C SER A 25 22.58 17.25 6.82
N GLY A 26 22.08 17.37 8.05
CA GLY A 26 22.62 18.28 9.07
C GLY A 26 23.77 17.69 9.90
N LEU A 27 24.15 16.44 9.69
CA LEU A 27 25.14 15.72 10.49
C LEU A 27 26.38 15.37 9.66
N SER A 28 27.55 15.38 10.30
CA SER A 28 28.72 14.74 9.72
C SER A 28 28.59 13.21 9.74
N GLU A 29 29.32 12.51 8.88
CA GLU A 29 29.33 11.03 8.85
C GLU A 29 29.69 10.43 10.21
N ALA A 30 30.62 11.05 10.94
CA ALA A 30 31.04 10.62 12.27
C ALA A 30 29.95 10.84 13.34
N GLU A 31 29.12 11.88 13.19
CA GLU A 31 27.98 12.12 14.08
C GLU A 31 26.82 11.19 13.75
N ALA A 32 26.52 11.00 12.46
CA ALA A 32 25.52 10.05 12.00
C ALA A 32 25.86 8.62 12.49
N GLY A 33 27.14 8.24 12.47
CA GLY A 33 27.61 6.94 12.97
C GLY A 33 27.32 6.70 14.45
N LYS A 34 27.18 7.74 15.27
CA LYS A 34 26.91 7.63 16.72
C LYS A 34 25.42 7.51 17.06
N LEU A 35 24.53 7.65 16.07
CA LEU A 35 23.10 7.55 16.29
C LEU A 35 22.74 6.15 16.78
N ALA A 36 22.11 6.07 17.96
CA ALA A 36 21.66 4.80 18.52
C ALA A 36 20.40 4.33 17.82
N ILE A 37 20.47 3.12 17.25
CA ILE A 37 19.41 2.46 16.49
C ILE A 37 19.05 1.08 17.09
N GLY A 38 19.84 0.58 18.03
CA GLY A 38 19.58 -0.67 18.73
C GLY A 38 18.35 -0.61 19.62
N THR A 39 17.63 -1.72 19.70
CA THR A 39 16.47 -1.86 20.61
C THR A 39 16.88 -2.45 21.96
N SER A 40 18.02 -3.12 22.05
CA SER A 40 18.50 -3.68 23.31
C SER A 40 19.29 -2.69 24.15
N ARG A 41 19.54 -3.05 25.41
CA ARG A 41 20.40 -2.29 26.33
C ARG A 41 21.87 -2.28 25.93
N ARG A 42 22.29 -3.09 24.95
CA ARG A 42 23.68 -3.13 24.48
C ARG A 42 24.05 -1.89 23.69
N GLY A 43 23.05 -1.23 23.09
CA GLY A 43 23.23 -0.01 22.29
C GLY A 43 23.98 -0.29 20.99
N LEU A 44 23.25 -0.56 19.91
CA LEU A 44 23.83 -0.56 18.56
C LEU A 44 23.74 0.84 17.96
N THR A 45 24.83 1.27 17.33
CA THR A 45 24.88 2.55 16.62
C THR A 45 24.76 2.35 15.11
N LEU A 46 24.44 3.42 14.39
CA LEU A 46 24.31 3.41 12.94
C LEU A 46 25.63 2.97 12.27
N GLY A 47 26.78 3.38 12.80
CA GLY A 47 28.10 3.01 12.26
C GLY A 47 28.51 1.55 12.48
N ASP A 48 27.98 0.91 13.53
CA ASP A 48 28.20 -0.51 13.79
C ASP A 48 27.47 -1.39 12.76
N VAL A 49 26.32 -0.91 12.29
CA VAL A 49 25.43 -1.65 11.38
C VAL A 49 25.70 -1.32 9.92
N PHE A 50 25.94 -0.05 9.62
CA PHE A 50 26.09 0.46 8.26
C PHE A 50 27.46 1.11 8.04
N GLU A 51 27.97 0.93 6.83
CA GLU A 51 28.96 1.82 6.24
C GLU A 51 28.21 3.04 5.70
N ILE A 52 28.55 4.22 6.22
CA ILE A 52 27.82 5.48 6.00
C ILE A 52 28.60 6.33 5.01
N SER A 53 27.96 6.78 3.94
CA SER A 53 28.46 7.83 3.08
C SER A 53 27.38 8.88 2.86
N LEU A 54 27.65 10.11 3.28
CA LEU A 54 26.68 11.21 3.21
C LEU A 54 27.14 12.27 2.23
N ASP A 55 26.21 12.75 1.42
CA ASP A 55 26.44 13.80 0.42
C ASP A 55 25.56 15.05 0.63
N GLY A 56 24.74 15.05 1.69
CA GLY A 56 23.79 16.12 1.99
C GLY A 56 22.58 16.18 1.05
N SER A 57 22.33 15.16 0.23
CA SER A 57 21.18 15.10 -0.66
C SER A 57 19.89 14.65 0.04
N ASP A 58 18.74 14.99 -0.55
CA ASP A 58 17.41 14.55 -0.10
C ASP A 58 17.09 13.09 -0.49
N SER A 59 18.10 12.30 -0.86
CA SER A 59 17.95 10.92 -1.34
C SER A 59 18.89 9.98 -0.59
N LEU A 60 18.28 8.97 0.04
CA LEU A 60 18.95 7.96 0.84
C LEU A 60 18.75 6.58 0.21
N VAL A 61 19.85 5.87 -0.05
CA VAL A 61 19.83 4.44 -0.40
C VAL A 61 20.36 3.62 0.76
N ILE A 62 19.63 2.58 1.11
CA ILE A 62 20.07 1.56 2.05
C ILE A 62 20.39 0.32 1.22
N GLU A 63 21.68 0.03 1.10
CA GLU A 63 22.19 -1.13 0.35
C GLU A 63 22.23 -2.35 1.28
N GLY A 64 21.40 -3.35 1.01
CA GLY A 64 21.23 -4.51 1.87
C GLY A 64 20.06 -4.33 2.83
N GLY A 65 19.18 -5.33 2.85
CA GLY A 65 17.99 -5.35 3.67
C GLY A 65 17.96 -6.52 4.66
N SER A 66 17.13 -6.40 5.68
CA SER A 66 16.85 -7.44 6.65
C SER A 66 15.44 -7.26 7.22
N SER A 67 14.76 -8.36 7.52
CA SER A 67 13.45 -8.38 8.19
C SER A 67 13.47 -7.81 9.63
N ARG A 68 14.66 -7.45 10.13
CA ARG A 68 14.90 -6.84 11.44
C ARG A 68 15.06 -5.32 11.40
N LEU A 69 14.95 -4.69 10.22
CA LEU A 69 14.98 -3.24 10.05
C LEU A 69 13.58 -2.65 10.26
N ASP A 70 13.28 -2.24 11.49
CA ASP A 70 11.97 -1.70 11.84
C ASP A 70 11.91 -0.18 11.60
N ARG A 71 10.70 0.33 11.31
CA ARG A 71 10.39 1.78 11.22
C ARG A 71 11.23 2.55 10.20
N VAL A 72 11.71 1.86 9.16
CA VAL A 72 12.41 2.47 8.03
C VAL A 72 11.53 3.53 7.37
N GLY A 73 12.05 4.75 7.23
CA GLY A 73 11.33 5.88 6.63
C GLY A 73 10.13 6.38 7.44
N ALA A 74 10.04 6.00 8.72
CA ALA A 74 9.04 6.57 9.62
C ALA A 74 9.20 8.09 9.74
N ALA A 75 8.07 8.80 9.78
CA ALA A 75 7.97 10.26 9.84
C ALA A 75 8.69 11.01 8.69
N LEU A 76 8.94 10.35 7.55
CA LEU A 76 9.50 11.01 6.37
C LEU A 76 8.57 12.14 5.90
N SER A 77 9.11 13.36 5.82
CA SER A 77 8.36 14.56 5.43
C SER A 77 8.65 15.01 3.99
N GLN A 78 9.82 14.68 3.46
CA GLN A 78 10.25 15.02 2.11
C GLN A 78 11.43 14.12 1.70
N GLY A 79 11.76 14.14 0.41
CA GLY A 79 12.87 13.36 -0.14
C GLY A 79 12.48 11.94 -0.54
N SER A 80 13.50 11.11 -0.71
CA SER A 80 13.37 9.72 -1.15
C SER A 80 14.23 8.77 -0.33
N ILE A 81 13.68 7.61 0.00
CA ILE A 81 14.41 6.51 0.62
C ILE A 81 14.24 5.26 -0.24
N ARG A 82 15.34 4.59 -0.57
CA ARG A 82 15.34 3.34 -1.32
C ARG A 82 16.00 2.20 -0.54
N VAL A 83 15.16 1.21 -0.27
CA VAL A 83 15.32 -0.16 0.22
C VAL A 83 15.94 -1.18 -0.74
N GLU A 84 17.25 -1.46 -0.76
CA GLU A 84 17.79 -2.58 -1.56
C GLU A 84 17.84 -3.89 -0.75
N GLY A 85 16.66 -4.45 -0.50
CA GLY A 85 16.44 -5.72 0.17
C GLY A 85 15.13 -5.73 0.96
N ASP A 86 15.02 -6.66 1.90
CA ASP A 86 13.86 -6.77 2.78
C ASP A 86 13.89 -5.75 3.93
N VAL A 87 12.73 -5.48 4.50
CA VAL A 87 12.55 -4.56 5.63
C VAL A 87 11.63 -5.18 6.68
N GLY A 88 11.78 -4.72 7.92
CA GLY A 88 10.98 -5.14 9.05
C GLY A 88 9.62 -4.47 9.14
N GLN A 89 9.11 -4.35 10.37
CA GLN A 89 7.76 -3.84 10.62
C GLN A 89 7.68 -2.31 10.53
N ARG A 90 6.46 -1.80 10.34
CA ARG A 90 6.12 -0.36 10.44
C ARG A 90 6.88 0.53 9.46
N LEU A 91 7.14 0.01 8.26
CA LEU A 91 7.72 0.79 7.19
C LEU A 91 6.90 2.07 6.91
N GLY A 92 7.55 3.23 6.85
CA GLY A 92 6.86 4.49 6.55
C GLY A 92 5.83 4.92 7.59
N GLU A 93 5.98 4.50 8.85
CA GLU A 93 5.05 4.87 9.93
C GLU A 93 4.92 6.39 10.03
N GLY A 94 3.70 6.92 9.90
CA GLY A 94 3.47 8.37 10.03
C GLY A 94 4.11 9.22 8.93
N MET A 95 4.49 8.64 7.79
CA MET A 95 5.05 9.40 6.66
C MET A 95 4.12 10.54 6.20
N ALA A 96 4.66 11.74 6.10
CA ALA A 96 3.92 12.96 5.74
C ALA A 96 3.98 13.26 4.25
N ALA A 97 5.16 13.16 3.62
CA ALA A 97 5.33 13.21 2.18
C ALA A 97 6.69 12.60 1.76
N GLY A 98 6.95 12.55 0.46
CA GLY A 98 8.14 11.93 -0.13
C GLY A 98 7.85 10.60 -0.84
N SER A 99 8.92 9.85 -1.13
CA SER A 99 8.84 8.53 -1.74
C SER A 99 9.67 7.51 -0.97
N LEU A 100 9.11 6.33 -0.74
CA LEU A 100 9.79 5.24 -0.05
C LEU A 100 9.64 3.98 -0.91
N THR A 101 10.74 3.46 -1.43
CA THR A 101 10.73 2.29 -2.33
C THR A 101 11.51 1.15 -1.70
N VAL A 102 10.96 -0.06 -1.69
CA VAL A 102 11.63 -1.27 -1.19
C VAL A 102 11.60 -2.33 -2.28
N THR A 103 12.76 -2.85 -2.62
CA THR A 103 12.93 -3.88 -3.66
C THR A 103 12.55 -5.28 -3.17
N GLY A 104 12.74 -5.56 -1.87
CA GLY A 104 12.34 -6.81 -1.24
C GLY A 104 10.93 -6.76 -0.65
N SER A 105 10.73 -7.59 0.37
CA SER A 105 9.49 -7.71 1.12
C SER A 105 9.48 -6.82 2.35
N ALA A 106 8.28 -6.39 2.77
CA ALA A 106 8.09 -5.63 3.98
C ALA A 106 7.39 -6.43 5.08
N GLY A 107 7.80 -6.22 6.32
CA GLY A 107 7.15 -6.79 7.49
C GLY A 107 5.75 -6.23 7.75
N PRO A 108 5.14 -6.63 8.88
CA PRO A 108 3.77 -6.25 9.20
C PRO A 108 3.64 -4.75 9.49
N TYR A 109 2.41 -4.24 9.38
CA TYR A 109 2.08 -2.82 9.65
C TYR A 109 2.79 -1.81 8.74
N ALA A 110 3.20 -2.21 7.54
CA ALA A 110 3.77 -1.29 6.56
C ALA A 110 2.76 -0.17 6.21
N GLY A 111 3.18 1.09 6.24
CA GLY A 111 2.36 2.26 5.91
C GLY A 111 1.37 2.70 6.99
N THR A 112 1.47 2.21 8.22
CA THR A 112 0.58 2.67 9.30
C THR A 112 0.70 4.18 9.52
N GLY A 113 -0.44 4.87 9.57
CA GLY A 113 -0.50 6.30 9.88
C GLY A 113 0.08 7.21 8.80
N ALA A 114 0.49 6.69 7.64
CA ALA A 114 1.04 7.52 6.57
C ALA A 114 -0.05 8.45 6.01
N THR A 115 0.23 9.75 6.08
CA THR A 115 -0.70 10.84 5.73
C THR A 115 -0.50 11.34 4.31
N GLY A 116 0.69 11.16 3.73
CA GLY A 116 0.98 11.54 2.35
C GLY A 116 2.25 10.88 1.81
N GLY A 117 2.54 11.13 0.54
CA GLY A 117 3.62 10.47 -0.19
C GLY A 117 3.23 9.10 -0.77
N THR A 118 4.23 8.43 -1.34
CA THR A 118 4.07 7.12 -1.97
C THR A 118 5.05 6.11 -1.40
N ILE A 119 4.51 5.00 -0.91
CA ILE A 119 5.27 3.85 -0.43
C ILE A 119 5.13 2.74 -1.47
N THR A 120 6.24 2.24 -2.00
CA THR A 120 6.28 1.17 -2.99
C THR A 120 7.06 -0.01 -2.44
N ILE A 121 6.43 -1.18 -2.42
CA ILE A 121 7.03 -2.47 -2.04
C ILE A 121 6.98 -3.33 -3.30
N GLU A 122 8.15 -3.71 -3.81
CA GLU A 122 8.27 -4.52 -5.02
C GLU A 122 8.08 -6.01 -4.75
N GLY A 123 8.38 -6.48 -3.54
CA GLY A 123 8.05 -7.81 -3.07
C GLY A 123 6.68 -7.91 -2.39
N ASP A 124 6.63 -8.75 -1.37
CA ASP A 124 5.43 -9.03 -0.58
C ASP A 124 5.33 -8.11 0.65
N ALA A 125 4.12 -7.94 1.15
CA ALA A 125 3.87 -7.23 2.40
C ALA A 125 3.26 -8.16 3.44
N GLY A 126 3.77 -8.09 4.67
CA GLY A 126 3.24 -8.86 5.79
C GLY A 126 1.83 -8.43 6.22
N ASP A 127 1.33 -9.07 7.27
CA ASP A 127 0.00 -8.81 7.81
C ASP A 127 -0.18 -7.35 8.24
N HIS A 128 -1.42 -6.88 8.18
CA HIS A 128 -1.81 -5.52 8.53
C HIS A 128 -1.09 -4.43 7.73
N ALA A 129 -0.64 -4.72 6.50
CA ALA A 129 -0.16 -3.68 5.59
C ALA A 129 -1.25 -2.61 5.37
N GLY A 130 -0.92 -1.34 5.54
CA GLY A 130 -1.86 -0.20 5.57
C GLY A 130 -2.81 -0.22 6.77
N GLY A 131 -2.61 -1.11 7.73
CA GLY A 131 -3.44 -1.35 8.90
C GLY A 131 -3.08 -0.44 10.09
N ALA A 132 -3.99 -0.35 11.06
CA ALA A 132 -3.70 0.33 12.32
C ALA A 132 -2.86 -0.55 13.24
N VAL A 133 -1.84 0.03 13.89
CA VAL A 133 -1.16 -0.60 15.04
C VAL A 133 -2.09 -0.69 16.25
N TYR A 134 -1.68 -1.44 17.27
CA TYR A 134 -2.41 -1.55 18.53
C TYR A 134 -2.75 -0.16 19.10
N ALA A 135 -4.01 0.02 19.49
CA ALA A 135 -4.59 1.30 19.94
C ALA A 135 -4.46 2.48 18.94
N GLY A 136 -4.06 2.23 17.69
CA GLY A 136 -3.98 3.22 16.63
C GLY A 136 -5.36 3.76 16.24
N LYS A 137 -5.46 5.07 16.03
CA LYS A 137 -6.72 5.72 15.63
C LYS A 137 -7.14 5.33 14.20
N ALA A 138 -6.18 5.10 13.31
CA ALA A 138 -6.37 4.72 11.91
C ALA A 138 -5.15 3.94 11.39
N GLY A 139 -5.34 3.20 10.30
CA GLY A 139 -4.26 2.61 9.50
C GLY A 139 -3.68 3.65 8.55
N LEU A 140 -3.77 3.42 7.24
CA LEU A 140 -3.40 4.43 6.24
C LEU A 140 -4.32 5.67 6.33
N ASP A 141 -3.72 6.87 6.36
CA ASP A 141 -4.46 8.15 6.54
C ASP A 141 -4.20 9.19 5.45
N GLY A 142 -3.75 8.76 4.27
CA GLY A 142 -3.73 9.62 3.08
C GLY A 142 -2.67 9.27 2.04
N ALA A 143 -1.60 8.57 2.42
CA ALA A 143 -0.56 8.14 1.48
C ALA A 143 -1.07 7.11 0.45
N THR A 144 -0.29 6.91 -0.60
CA THR A 144 -0.49 5.79 -1.54
C THR A 144 0.47 4.67 -1.20
N LEU A 145 -0.05 3.48 -0.94
CA LEU A 145 0.72 2.26 -0.70
C LEU A 145 0.59 1.33 -1.91
N VAL A 146 1.71 1.01 -2.55
CA VAL A 146 1.80 0.13 -3.72
C VAL A 146 2.57 -1.12 -3.32
N ILE A 147 1.95 -2.28 -3.46
CA ILE A 147 2.53 -3.60 -3.18
C ILE A 147 2.44 -4.39 -4.48
N LYS A 148 3.58 -4.65 -5.13
CA LYS A 148 3.58 -5.40 -6.40
C LYS A 148 3.26 -6.88 -6.17
N GLY A 149 3.72 -7.45 -5.05
CA GLY A 149 3.47 -8.84 -4.66
C GLY A 149 2.16 -9.05 -3.89
N ALA A 150 2.18 -10.03 -2.99
CA ALA A 150 1.08 -10.40 -2.13
C ALA A 150 1.12 -9.62 -0.81
N ALA A 151 -0.04 -9.15 -0.37
CA ALA A 151 -0.24 -8.69 0.99
C ALA A 151 -0.82 -9.81 1.86
N GLY A 152 -0.40 -9.88 3.13
CA GLY A 152 -0.94 -10.78 4.14
C GLY A 152 -2.38 -10.45 4.56
N ASP A 153 -2.76 -10.93 5.74
CA ASP A 153 -4.09 -10.74 6.29
C ASP A 153 -4.31 -9.29 6.75
N HIS A 154 -5.57 -8.86 6.84
CA HIS A 154 -5.95 -7.54 7.36
C HIS A 154 -5.36 -6.34 6.57
N LEU A 155 -5.14 -6.50 5.26
CA LEU A 155 -4.74 -5.40 4.38
C LEU A 155 -5.69 -4.20 4.52
N GLY A 156 -5.16 -3.02 4.83
CA GLY A 156 -5.94 -1.79 4.98
C GLY A 156 -6.87 -1.79 6.20
N ASP A 157 -6.53 -2.53 7.25
CA ASP A 157 -7.32 -2.55 8.48
C ASP A 157 -7.48 -1.14 9.06
N ARG A 158 -8.73 -0.73 9.30
CA ARG A 158 -9.08 0.60 9.82
C ARG A 158 -8.48 1.75 8.98
N MET A 159 -8.27 1.52 7.69
CA MET A 159 -7.86 2.55 6.73
C MET A 159 -8.85 3.71 6.75
N ARG A 160 -8.33 4.94 6.79
CA ARG A 160 -9.12 6.17 6.89
C ARG A 160 -9.09 6.98 5.60
N ARG A 161 -7.94 7.09 4.93
CA ARG A 161 -7.77 7.79 3.64
C ARG A 161 -6.60 7.18 2.87
N GLY A 162 -6.45 7.62 1.63
CA GLY A 162 -5.38 7.19 0.74
C GLY A 162 -5.83 6.10 -0.23
N MET A 163 -4.83 5.47 -0.85
CA MET A 163 -5.04 4.41 -1.83
C MET A 163 -4.06 3.27 -1.57
N ILE A 164 -4.56 2.04 -1.62
CA ILE A 164 -3.74 0.83 -1.58
C ILE A 164 -3.89 0.13 -2.94
N LEU A 165 -2.77 -0.16 -3.59
CA LEU A 165 -2.68 -0.99 -4.79
C LEU A 165 -1.90 -2.24 -4.42
N ALA A 166 -2.50 -3.43 -4.54
CA ALA A 166 -1.85 -4.69 -4.21
C ALA A 166 -1.98 -5.71 -5.35
N GLY A 167 -1.01 -6.63 -5.47
CA GLY A 167 -1.08 -7.79 -6.35
C GLY A 167 -2.17 -8.74 -5.88
N SER A 168 -2.00 -9.36 -4.72
CA SER A 168 -3.01 -10.17 -4.01
C SER A 168 -3.13 -9.74 -2.56
N ALA A 169 -4.18 -10.20 -1.86
CA ALA A 169 -4.40 -9.89 -0.46
C ALA A 169 -4.99 -11.08 0.29
N GLY A 170 -4.57 -11.27 1.54
CA GLY A 170 -5.05 -12.31 2.45
C GLY A 170 -6.49 -12.11 2.94
N ALA A 171 -6.84 -12.86 3.99
CA ALA A 171 -8.14 -12.81 4.62
C ALA A 171 -8.38 -11.46 5.34
N PHE A 172 -9.65 -11.13 5.54
CA PHE A 172 -10.10 -9.93 6.24
C PHE A 172 -9.54 -8.61 5.68
N ALA A 173 -9.14 -8.59 4.40
CA ALA A 173 -8.78 -7.34 3.72
C ALA A 173 -9.90 -6.30 3.84
N ALA A 174 -9.52 -5.03 4.03
CA ALA A 174 -10.39 -3.91 4.35
C ALA A 174 -11.22 -4.05 5.65
N SER A 175 -10.74 -4.84 6.63
CA SER A 175 -11.40 -4.94 7.93
C SER A 175 -11.48 -3.58 8.61
N ARG A 176 -12.61 -3.29 9.26
CA ARG A 176 -12.87 -2.05 10.02
C ARG A 176 -12.62 -0.75 9.23
N MET A 177 -12.56 -0.81 7.90
CA MET A 177 -12.22 0.31 7.03
C MET A 177 -13.18 1.49 7.25
N ILE A 178 -12.61 2.67 7.51
CA ILE A 178 -13.34 3.91 7.79
C ILE A 178 -13.70 4.64 6.48
N ALA A 179 -12.73 4.73 5.55
CA ALA A 179 -12.84 5.24 4.19
C ALA A 179 -11.52 4.99 3.43
N GLY A 180 -11.48 5.29 2.13
CA GLY A 180 -10.31 5.06 1.26
C GLY A 180 -10.61 4.16 0.07
N THR A 181 -9.59 3.86 -0.72
CA THR A 181 -9.69 2.95 -1.88
C THR A 181 -8.61 1.88 -1.80
N ILE A 182 -9.00 0.61 -1.93
CA ILE A 182 -8.11 -0.54 -2.01
C ILE A 182 -8.40 -1.24 -3.34
N VAL A 183 -7.38 -1.43 -4.16
CA VAL A 183 -7.46 -2.15 -5.43
C VAL A 183 -6.48 -3.32 -5.38
N VAL A 184 -7.01 -4.52 -5.46
CA VAL A 184 -6.26 -5.76 -5.53
C VAL A 184 -6.41 -6.32 -6.95
N SER A 185 -5.29 -6.55 -7.64
CA SER A 185 -5.34 -6.97 -9.04
C SER A 185 -5.71 -8.45 -9.18
N GLY A 186 -5.30 -9.28 -8.23
CA GLY A 186 -5.48 -10.72 -8.19
C GLY A 186 -6.52 -11.15 -7.16
N ALA A 187 -6.16 -12.19 -6.38
CA ALA A 187 -7.03 -12.82 -5.42
C ALA A 187 -7.13 -12.03 -4.10
N LEU A 188 -8.34 -11.99 -3.57
CA LEU A 188 -8.69 -11.47 -2.25
C LEU A 188 -9.13 -12.63 -1.36
N GLY A 189 -8.58 -12.74 -0.15
CA GLY A 189 -8.91 -13.81 0.79
C GLY A 189 -10.35 -13.74 1.34
N ASP A 190 -10.63 -14.63 2.30
CA ASP A 190 -11.95 -14.76 2.90
C ASP A 190 -12.34 -13.55 3.76
N HIS A 191 -13.66 -13.34 3.87
CA HIS A 191 -14.29 -12.33 4.72
C HIS A 191 -13.81 -10.88 4.53
N PRO A 192 -13.69 -10.39 3.27
CA PRO A 192 -13.27 -9.03 3.03
C PRO A 192 -14.31 -8.02 3.52
N GLY A 193 -13.84 -6.86 3.98
CA GLY A 193 -14.68 -5.76 4.41
C GLY A 193 -15.39 -5.99 5.74
N TYR A 194 -14.90 -6.89 6.60
CA TYR A 194 -15.47 -7.11 7.93
C TYR A 194 -15.55 -5.82 8.74
N GLY A 195 -16.76 -5.33 9.04
CA GLY A 195 -16.94 -4.05 9.70
C GLY A 195 -16.54 -2.84 8.87
N MET A 196 -16.54 -2.93 7.54
CA MET A 196 -16.32 -1.79 6.64
C MET A 196 -17.44 -0.74 6.83
N ARG A 197 -17.06 0.51 7.14
CA ARG A 197 -17.98 1.65 7.27
C ARG A 197 -18.22 2.34 5.93
N ARG A 198 -17.14 2.72 5.27
CA ARG A 198 -17.10 3.35 3.93
C ARG A 198 -15.83 2.93 3.21
N GLY A 199 -15.75 3.28 1.93
CA GLY A 199 -14.59 3.04 1.09
C GLY A 199 -14.95 2.19 -0.13
N THR A 200 -13.96 1.99 -0.97
CA THR A 200 -14.05 1.18 -2.19
C THR A 200 -13.00 0.10 -2.12
N LEU A 201 -13.44 -1.15 -2.16
CA LEU A 201 -12.57 -2.32 -2.33
C LEU A 201 -12.86 -2.91 -3.70
N VAL A 202 -11.83 -3.05 -4.51
CA VAL A 202 -11.86 -3.67 -5.84
C VAL A 202 -10.91 -4.85 -5.84
N ALA A 203 -11.37 -5.99 -6.34
CA ALA A 203 -10.57 -7.20 -6.46
C ALA A 203 -10.89 -7.93 -7.77
N GLY A 204 -9.93 -8.68 -8.31
CA GLY A 204 -10.10 -9.52 -9.50
C GLY A 204 -10.90 -10.79 -9.21
N SER A 205 -10.56 -11.47 -8.12
CA SER A 205 -11.31 -12.59 -7.54
C SER A 205 -11.41 -12.44 -6.02
N HIS A 206 -12.34 -13.15 -5.39
CA HIS A 206 -12.55 -13.08 -3.95
C HIS A 206 -12.88 -14.45 -3.35
N GLY A 207 -12.48 -14.65 -2.10
CA GLY A 207 -12.93 -15.77 -1.27
C GLY A 207 -14.36 -15.61 -0.78
N THR A 208 -14.66 -16.24 0.34
CA THR A 208 -15.98 -16.27 0.96
C THR A 208 -16.40 -14.89 1.45
N LEU A 209 -17.48 -14.34 0.89
CA LEU A 209 -18.01 -13.05 1.32
C LEU A 209 -18.76 -13.18 2.65
N LEU A 210 -18.84 -12.06 3.38
CA LEU A 210 -19.68 -11.98 4.57
C LEU A 210 -21.17 -12.01 4.18
N PRO A 211 -22.04 -12.69 4.96
CA PRO A 211 -23.49 -12.70 4.71
C PRO A 211 -24.13 -11.31 4.71
N THR A 212 -23.44 -10.31 5.27
CA THR A 212 -23.90 -8.93 5.37
C THR A 212 -23.59 -8.08 4.14
N PHE A 213 -22.88 -8.62 3.14
CA PHE A 213 -22.63 -7.95 1.85
C PHE A 213 -23.74 -8.28 0.84
N VAL A 214 -24.53 -7.27 0.49
CA VAL A 214 -25.65 -7.42 -0.45
C VAL A 214 -25.25 -6.96 -1.85
N GLU A 215 -25.53 -7.79 -2.85
CA GLU A 215 -25.34 -7.48 -4.25
C GLU A 215 -26.24 -6.33 -4.71
N THR A 216 -25.67 -5.36 -5.40
CA THR A 216 -26.36 -4.16 -5.92
C THR A 216 -26.49 -4.20 -7.45
N GLY A 217 -26.04 -5.30 -8.09
CA GLY A 217 -26.02 -5.49 -9.53
C GLY A 217 -24.79 -4.90 -10.23
N THR A 218 -24.86 -4.78 -11.56
CA THR A 218 -23.77 -4.30 -12.42
C THR A 218 -24.07 -2.92 -13.00
N PRO A 219 -23.98 -1.84 -12.22
CA PRO A 219 -24.20 -0.51 -12.74
C PRO A 219 -23.07 -0.17 -13.73
N ARG A 220 -23.43 0.22 -14.96
CA ARG A 220 -22.45 0.82 -15.87
C ARG A 220 -21.96 2.13 -15.22
N PRO A 221 -20.65 2.29 -14.95
CA PRO A 221 -20.16 3.54 -14.43
C PRO A 221 -20.50 4.62 -15.45
N ARG A 222 -21.32 5.60 -15.04
CA ARG A 222 -21.52 6.80 -15.85
C ARG A 222 -20.23 7.61 -15.74
N LEU A 223 -19.25 7.29 -16.59
CA LEU A 223 -18.22 8.24 -16.95
C LEU A 223 -18.94 9.38 -17.67
N ARG A 224 -19.34 10.40 -16.91
CA ARG A 224 -19.75 11.66 -17.50
C ARG A 224 -18.48 12.19 -18.18
N PRO A 225 -18.45 12.37 -19.51
CA PRO A 225 -17.33 13.04 -20.15
C PRO A 225 -17.16 14.38 -19.43
N ALA A 226 -15.92 14.69 -19.04
CA ALA A 226 -15.61 16.03 -18.58
C ALA A 226 -16.14 17.00 -19.64
N ALA A 227 -16.89 18.02 -19.21
CA ALA A 227 -17.39 19.06 -20.10
C ALA A 227 -16.18 19.86 -20.61
N GLY A 228 -15.54 19.34 -21.65
CA GLY A 228 -14.64 20.10 -22.53
C GLY A 228 -15.45 20.76 -23.63
N PRO A 229 -14.95 21.87 -24.22
CA PRO A 229 -15.67 22.59 -25.26
C PRO A 229 -15.94 21.67 -26.46
N GLU A 230 -17.13 21.80 -27.04
CA GLU A 230 -17.56 21.03 -28.21
C GLU A 230 -16.52 21.15 -29.35
N PRO A 231 -16.03 20.03 -29.90
CA PRO A 231 -15.20 20.09 -31.10
C PRO A 231 -16.12 20.38 -32.30
N GLN A 232 -15.92 21.56 -32.90
CA GLN A 232 -16.54 21.90 -34.18
C GLN A 232 -16.14 20.84 -35.22
N ALA A 233 -17.16 20.23 -35.83
CA ALA A 233 -17.00 19.18 -36.81
C ALA A 233 -16.25 19.69 -38.05
N SER A 234 -15.03 19.18 -38.25
CA SER A 234 -14.41 19.14 -39.58
C SER A 234 -14.23 17.68 -39.99
N ARG A 235 -14.93 17.31 -41.06
CA ARG A 235 -14.85 16.00 -41.71
C ARG A 235 -13.47 15.86 -42.35
N ARG A 236 -12.67 14.89 -41.90
CA ARG A 236 -11.69 14.11 -42.69
C ARG A 236 -11.17 12.96 -41.82
N GLY A 237 -11.08 11.77 -42.43
CA GLY A 237 -11.05 10.49 -41.72
C GLY A 237 -9.78 10.19 -40.94
N ALA A 238 -9.96 9.46 -39.84
CA ALA A 238 -8.97 8.61 -39.20
C ALA A 238 -9.72 7.63 -38.27
N GLY A 239 -9.16 6.43 -38.10
CA GLY A 239 -9.82 5.20 -37.66
C GLY A 239 -10.61 5.25 -36.34
N GLN A 240 -11.55 4.30 -36.24
CA GLN A 240 -12.35 4.03 -35.05
C GLN A 240 -11.47 3.97 -33.79
N PRO A 241 -11.78 4.73 -32.73
CA PRO A 241 -11.17 4.49 -31.44
C PRO A 241 -11.68 3.13 -30.93
N SER A 242 -10.76 2.18 -30.82
CA SER A 242 -10.97 0.86 -30.23
C SER A 242 -11.73 1.01 -28.91
N GLN A 243 -12.93 0.45 -28.84
CA GLN A 243 -13.73 0.34 -27.64
C GLN A 243 -12.93 -0.44 -26.59
N ARG A 244 -12.26 0.26 -25.66
CA ARG A 244 -11.69 -0.39 -24.49
C ARG A 244 -12.85 -0.99 -23.69
N HIS A 245 -12.89 -2.32 -23.65
CA HIS A 245 -13.91 -3.09 -22.94
C HIS A 245 -13.94 -2.70 -21.46
N ALA A 246 -14.87 -1.81 -21.08
CA ALA A 246 -15.25 -1.64 -19.69
C ALA A 246 -16.12 -2.85 -19.30
N ALA A 247 -15.47 -3.92 -18.82
CA ALA A 247 -16.17 -5.07 -18.27
C ALA A 247 -17.08 -4.60 -17.11
N ALA A 248 -18.28 -5.17 -17.04
CA ALA A 248 -19.26 -4.85 -16.00
C ALA A 248 -18.69 -5.24 -14.62
N LEU A 249 -18.63 -4.29 -13.69
CA LEU A 249 -18.13 -4.51 -12.33
C LEU A 249 -19.32 -4.82 -11.42
N LEU A 250 -19.21 -5.89 -10.61
CA LEU A 250 -20.26 -6.28 -9.68
C LEU A 250 -20.20 -5.41 -8.44
N ARG A 251 -21.26 -4.65 -8.21
CA ARG A 251 -21.31 -3.73 -7.07
C ARG A 251 -21.93 -4.43 -5.87
N ARG A 252 -21.31 -4.32 -4.70
CA ARG A 252 -21.87 -4.81 -3.43
C ARG A 252 -21.86 -3.72 -2.38
N SER A 253 -22.96 -3.64 -1.63
CA SER A 253 -23.09 -2.70 -0.52
C SER A 253 -22.32 -3.19 0.72
N ARG A 254 -21.92 -2.23 1.56
CA ARG A 254 -21.12 -2.41 2.79
C ARG A 254 -21.68 -3.47 3.76
N ASP A 255 -20.87 -3.83 4.75
CA ASP A 255 -21.30 -4.62 5.91
C ASP A 255 -22.48 -3.92 6.64
N ALA A 256 -23.65 -4.54 6.55
CA ALA A 256 -24.91 -4.02 7.11
C ALA A 256 -24.87 -3.75 8.62
N ARG A 257 -23.90 -4.31 9.35
CA ARG A 257 -23.74 -4.11 10.81
C ARG A 257 -23.37 -2.69 11.22
N GLN A 258 -22.90 -1.83 10.31
CA GLN A 258 -22.33 -0.51 10.66
C GLN A 258 -23.31 0.69 10.66
N GLY A 259 -24.59 0.54 10.29
CA GLY A 259 -25.61 1.60 10.41
C GLY A 259 -25.44 2.85 9.51
N ARG A 260 -26.55 3.47 9.06
CA ARG A 260 -26.67 4.69 8.20
C ARG A 260 -26.16 4.69 6.73
N THR A 261 -27.10 4.55 5.82
CA THR A 261 -27.01 4.43 4.35
C THR A 261 -26.29 5.58 3.64
N VAL A 262 -25.12 5.35 3.02
CA VAL A 262 -24.68 5.98 1.75
C VAL A 262 -23.67 5.07 1.00
N ARG A 263 -23.84 5.00 -0.32
CA ARG A 263 -23.19 4.23 -1.41
C ARG A 263 -21.72 3.72 -1.22
N SER A 264 -21.48 2.41 -1.39
CA SER A 264 -20.15 1.75 -1.36
C SER A 264 -19.94 0.59 -2.38
N GLY A 265 -18.68 0.16 -2.55
CA GLY A 265 -18.15 -1.21 -2.85
C GLY A 265 -18.26 -1.80 -4.27
N LEU A 266 -17.15 -2.14 -4.93
CA LEU A 266 -17.12 -2.57 -6.34
C LEU A 266 -16.15 -3.76 -6.55
N ILE A 267 -16.63 -5.00 -6.66
CA ILE A 267 -15.80 -6.22 -6.74
C ILE A 267 -15.97 -6.86 -8.14
N ARG A 268 -14.91 -7.37 -8.77
CA ARG A 268 -14.98 -8.05 -10.08
C ARG A 268 -15.23 -9.56 -9.87
N HIS A 269 -15.93 -10.18 -10.81
CA HIS A 269 -15.96 -11.63 -10.99
C HIS A 269 -15.69 -11.88 -12.47
N ASP A 270 -14.70 -12.71 -12.80
CA ASP A 270 -14.48 -13.17 -14.18
C ASP A 270 -15.34 -14.40 -14.48
N PHE A 271 -15.83 -14.50 -15.71
CA PHE A 271 -16.88 -15.42 -16.14
C PHE A 271 -16.26 -16.43 -17.12
N SER A 272 -15.77 -17.57 -16.61
CA SER A 272 -15.10 -18.59 -17.43
C SER A 272 -15.98 -19.76 -17.87
N GLU A 273 -17.29 -19.76 -17.64
CA GLU A 273 -18.17 -20.88 -18.03
C GLU A 273 -19.31 -20.51 -18.99
N ARG A 274 -19.00 -20.10 -20.23
CA ARG A 274 -19.95 -20.19 -21.37
C ARG A 274 -19.25 -20.42 -22.72
N ARG A 275 -18.44 -21.48 -22.83
CA ARG A 275 -18.01 -22.05 -24.12
C ARG A 275 -18.09 -23.58 -24.20
N ARG A 276 -19.17 -24.17 -23.66
CA ARG A 276 -19.43 -25.62 -23.80
C ARG A 276 -20.88 -26.02 -24.13
N GLN A 277 -21.66 -25.13 -24.74
CA GLN A 277 -22.96 -25.49 -25.33
C GLN A 277 -23.16 -24.81 -26.69
N VAL A 278 -22.28 -25.11 -27.65
CA VAL A 278 -22.57 -25.06 -29.11
C VAL A 278 -21.68 -26.12 -29.77
N ALA A 279 -21.96 -27.39 -29.48
CA ALA A 279 -21.43 -28.55 -30.21
C ALA A 279 -22.22 -29.80 -29.80
N GLU A 280 -23.54 -29.74 -29.96
CA GLU A 280 -24.43 -30.91 -30.12
C GLU A 280 -25.85 -30.40 -30.35
N LYS A 281 -26.15 -30.15 -31.62
CA LYS A 281 -27.47 -30.29 -32.25
C LYS A 281 -27.31 -30.12 -33.74
#